data_AF-A0A8C6BB01-F1
#
_entry.id   AF-A0A8C6BB01-F1
#
_cell.length_a   1.000
_cell.length_b   1.000
_cell.length_c   1.000
_cell.angle_alpha   90.00
_cell.angle_beta   90.00
_cell.angle_gamma   90.00
#
_symmetry.space_group_name_H-M   'P 1'
#
loop_
_entity.id
_entity.type
_entity.pdbx_description
1 polymer ?
#
loop_
_entity_poly.entity_id
_entity_poly.type
_entity_poly.pdbx_seq_one_letter_code
_entity_poly.pdbx_strand_id
1 'polypeptide(L)'
;MCLRLGGLSVGDFRKVLMKTGLVLVVLGHVSFIAAALLHGTVLRYVAAPNDAVALQYCVVNILSVTSAIVVITSGIAVIVLSRYLPSIPLRWTVFSSSVACALLSLTCALGLLASIAVTFATQGQALLAACTFGDPELLALAPDCPFDPTRIYSSSLCLWGISLLFCMAESGFAVRSAQITYQLLELRPWLGKSSHHMMRESPEPVEDHDLQSCTSSGLMNL
;
A
#
# COMPACT_ATOMS: atom_id res chain seq x y z
N MET A 1 -23.36 19.13 -14.80
CA MET A 1 -23.72 19.33 -13.37
C MET A 1 -22.47 19.28 -12.52
N CYS A 2 -22.07 20.41 -11.95
CA CYS A 2 -20.89 20.55 -11.09
C CYS A 2 -21.31 20.21 -9.66
N LEU A 3 -21.05 18.98 -9.20
CA LEU A 3 -21.27 18.57 -7.81
C LEU A 3 -20.22 19.28 -6.94
N ARG A 4 -20.62 20.41 -6.32
CA ARG A 4 -19.89 21.04 -5.23
C ARG A 4 -20.24 20.30 -3.95
N LEU A 5 -19.24 19.76 -3.26
CA LEU A 5 -19.45 19.14 -1.97
C LEU A 5 -18.28 19.48 -1.03
N GLY A 6 -18.58 20.13 0.10
CA GLY A 6 -17.58 20.47 1.11
C GLY A 6 -16.48 21.43 0.64
N GLY A 7 -16.79 22.34 -0.28
CA GLY A 7 -15.84 23.34 -0.81
C GLY A 7 -14.81 22.81 -1.82
N LEU A 8 -14.66 21.48 -1.96
CA LEU A 8 -13.72 20.86 -2.90
C LEU A 8 -14.45 20.40 -4.17
N SER A 9 -13.95 20.85 -5.33
CA SER A 9 -14.47 20.44 -6.63
C SER A 9 -14.02 19.01 -6.97
N VAL A 10 -14.69 18.36 -7.92
CA VAL A 10 -14.22 17.07 -8.51
C VAL A 10 -12.77 17.17 -9.01
N GLY A 11 -12.36 18.36 -9.47
CA GLY A 11 -10.98 18.64 -9.86
C GLY A 11 -9.99 18.59 -8.69
N ASP A 12 -10.42 18.98 -7.49
CA ASP A 12 -9.56 18.98 -6.31
C ASP A 12 -9.39 17.57 -5.74
N PHE A 13 -10.45 16.75 -5.72
CA PHE A 13 -10.34 15.32 -5.39
C PHE A 13 -9.32 14.62 -6.28
N ARG A 14 -9.36 14.88 -7.59
CA ARG A 14 -8.39 14.32 -8.55
C ARG A 14 -6.96 14.71 -8.21
N LYS A 15 -6.70 15.99 -7.94
CA LYS A 15 -5.37 16.48 -7.57
C LYS A 15 -4.87 15.83 -6.28
N VAL A 16 -5.74 15.73 -5.26
CA VAL A 16 -5.40 15.10 -3.98
C VAL A 16 -5.10 13.61 -4.17
N LEU A 17 -5.96 12.85 -4.87
CA LEU A 17 -5.71 11.43 -5.16
C LEU A 17 -4.39 11.24 -5.90
N MET A 18 -4.13 12.05 -6.93
CA MET A 18 -2.91 11.95 -7.72
C MET A 18 -1.66 12.24 -6.86
N LYS A 19 -1.69 13.26 -6.00
CA LYS A 19 -0.60 13.56 -5.06
C LYS A 19 -0.40 12.42 -4.06
N THR A 20 -1.47 11.94 -3.44
CA THR A 20 -1.41 10.84 -2.47
C THR A 20 -0.89 9.55 -3.10
N GLY A 21 -1.37 9.19 -4.30
CA GLY A 21 -0.92 8.01 -5.02
C GLY A 21 0.55 8.10 -5.42
N LEU A 22 1.02 9.26 -5.89
CA LEU A 22 2.45 9.48 -6.18
C LEU A 22 3.32 9.31 -4.94
N VAL A 23 2.89 9.88 -3.80
CA VAL A 23 3.62 9.75 -2.53
C VAL A 23 3.67 8.28 -2.09
N LEU A 24 2.55 7.55 -2.17
CA LEU A 24 2.51 6.12 -1.83
C LEU A 24 3.47 5.30 -2.70
N VAL A 25 3.52 5.56 -4.02
CA VAL A 25 4.44 4.86 -4.93
C VAL A 25 5.89 5.14 -4.56
N VAL A 26 6.27 6.41 -4.35
CA VAL A 26 7.64 6.78 -3.97
C VAL A 26 8.02 6.15 -2.63
N LEU A 27 7.13 6.25 -1.64
CA LEU A 27 7.37 5.71 -0.31
C LEU A 27 7.52 4.18 -0.35
N GLY A 28 6.63 3.49 -1.04
CA GLY A 28 6.71 2.05 -1.24
C GLY A 28 7.98 1.61 -1.95
N HIS A 29 8.50 2.36 -2.91
CA HIS A 29 9.80 2.07 -3.55
C HIS A 29 10.97 2.19 -2.56
N VAL A 30 11.02 3.26 -1.77
CA VAL A 30 12.09 3.43 -0.78
C VAL A 30 12.01 2.36 0.30
N SER A 31 10.79 2.01 0.76
CA SER A 31 10.56 0.90 1.68
C SER A 31 10.96 -0.44 1.09
N PHE A 32 10.67 -0.69 -0.19
CA PHE A 32 11.08 -1.92 -0.87
C PHE A 32 12.59 -2.06 -0.93
N ILE A 33 13.31 -0.97 -1.24
CA ILE A 33 14.78 -0.94 -1.25
C ILE A 33 15.32 -1.22 0.15
N ALA A 34 14.79 -0.54 1.18
CA ALA A 34 15.21 -0.76 2.56
C ALA A 34 14.96 -2.22 3.01
N ALA A 35 13.78 -2.76 2.70
CA ALA A 35 13.43 -4.14 3.01
C ALA A 35 14.31 -5.16 2.27
N ALA A 36 14.68 -4.90 1.01
CA ALA A 36 15.59 -5.74 0.24
C ALA A 36 17.01 -5.75 0.83
N LEU A 37 17.51 -4.60 1.28
CA LEU A 37 18.80 -4.50 1.99
C LEU A 37 18.77 -5.30 3.29
N LEU A 38 17.70 -5.14 4.09
CA LEU A 38 17.51 -5.88 5.35
C LEU A 38 17.35 -7.40 5.13
N HIS A 39 16.69 -7.80 4.05
CA HIS A 39 16.57 -9.20 3.66
C HIS A 39 17.95 -9.78 3.30
N GLY A 40 18.74 -9.05 2.52
CA GLY A 40 20.11 -9.44 2.16
C GLY A 40 21.06 -9.53 3.36
N THR A 41 20.92 -8.64 4.36
CA THR A 41 21.71 -8.74 5.60
C THR A 41 21.29 -9.94 6.44
N VAL A 42 19.98 -10.19 6.62
CA VAL A 42 19.49 -11.34 7.40
C VAL A 42 19.94 -12.66 6.78
N LEU A 43 19.86 -12.83 5.46
CA LEU A 43 20.34 -14.05 4.79
C LEU A 43 21.85 -14.30 4.99
N ARG A 44 22.65 -13.23 5.15
CA ARG A 44 24.09 -13.35 5.35
C ARG A 44 24.49 -13.63 6.80
N TYR A 45 23.69 -13.19 7.78
CA TYR A 45 24.06 -13.25 9.21
C TYR A 45 23.24 -14.24 10.05
N VAL A 46 22.08 -14.70 9.56
CA VAL A 46 21.18 -15.62 10.28
C VAL A 46 21.19 -17.00 9.63
N ALA A 47 22.34 -17.69 9.69
CA ALA A 47 22.52 -19.02 9.11
C ALA A 47 22.10 -20.19 10.03
N ALA A 48 21.64 -19.91 11.25
CA ALA A 48 21.14 -20.92 12.20
C ALA A 48 19.64 -20.69 12.50
N PRO A 49 18.71 -21.36 11.78
CA PRO A 49 17.26 -21.12 11.86
C PRO A 49 16.56 -21.70 13.10
N ASN A 50 17.29 -22.21 14.10
CA ASN A 50 16.68 -22.88 15.26
C ASN A 50 16.33 -21.95 16.43
N ASP A 51 16.64 -20.65 16.33
CA ASP A 51 16.29 -19.66 17.35
C ASP A 51 14.98 -18.92 17.02
N ALA A 52 14.09 -18.81 18.00
CA ALA A 52 12.81 -18.10 17.87
C ALA A 52 13.00 -16.62 17.43
N VAL A 53 14.12 -16.01 17.83
CA VAL A 53 14.47 -14.63 17.50
C VAL A 53 14.87 -14.49 16.02
N ALA A 54 15.59 -15.48 15.47
CA ALA A 54 15.93 -15.55 14.05
C ALA A 54 14.68 -15.68 13.16
N LEU A 55 13.72 -16.52 13.59
CA LEU A 55 12.44 -16.68 12.90
C LEU A 55 11.64 -15.36 12.89
N GLN A 56 11.63 -14.63 14.00
CA GLN A 56 10.95 -13.32 14.08
C GLN A 56 11.51 -12.33 13.06
N TYR A 57 12.85 -12.21 12.95
CA TYR A 57 13.46 -11.30 11.97
C TYR A 57 13.13 -11.70 10.52
N CYS A 58 13.11 -13.00 10.23
CA CYS A 58 12.74 -13.50 8.90
C CYS A 58 11.28 -13.13 8.53
N VAL A 59 10.34 -13.37 9.45
CA VAL A 59 8.92 -13.06 9.25
C VAL A 59 8.72 -11.56 9.06
N VAL A 60 9.32 -10.72 9.92
CA VAL A 60 9.19 -9.25 9.82
C VAL A 60 9.77 -8.73 8.50
N ASN A 61 10.87 -9.28 8.01
CA ASN A 61 11.44 -8.93 6.71
C ASN A 61 10.52 -9.31 5.54
N ILE A 62 9.97 -10.53 5.54
CA ILE A 62 9.03 -10.96 4.48
C ILE A 62 7.77 -10.08 4.50
N LEU A 63 7.24 -9.78 5.68
CA LEU A 63 6.12 -8.86 5.84
C LEU A 63 6.45 -7.46 5.33
N SER A 64 7.66 -6.95 5.59
CA SER A 64 8.11 -5.64 5.10
C SER A 64 8.17 -5.57 3.57
N VAL A 65 8.78 -6.57 2.92
CA VAL A 65 8.84 -6.66 1.46
C VAL A 65 7.43 -6.76 0.86
N THR A 66 6.58 -7.62 1.45
CA THR A 66 5.20 -7.78 1.00
C THR A 66 4.41 -6.48 1.16
N SER A 67 4.56 -5.79 2.30
CA SER A 67 3.93 -4.48 2.56
C SER A 67 4.31 -3.47 1.50
N ALA A 68 5.59 -3.33 1.19
CA ALA A 68 6.09 -2.38 0.21
C ALA A 68 5.48 -2.62 -1.20
N ILE A 69 5.37 -3.88 -1.63
CA ILE A 69 4.73 -4.24 -2.91
C ILE A 69 3.25 -3.85 -2.91
N VAL A 70 2.52 -4.15 -1.82
CA VAL A 70 1.10 -3.81 -1.69
C VAL A 70 0.91 -2.28 -1.66
N VAL A 71 1.81 -1.53 -1.01
CA VAL A 71 1.82 -0.06 -1.01
C VAL A 71 2.03 0.51 -2.42
N ILE A 72 3.00 0.00 -3.18
CA ILE A 72 3.24 0.43 -4.57
C ILE A 72 2.01 0.18 -5.44
N THR A 73 1.46 -1.04 -5.39
CA THR A 73 0.29 -1.41 -6.19
C THR A 73 -0.96 -0.61 -5.81
N SER A 74 -1.18 -0.36 -4.52
CA SER A 74 -2.24 0.51 -4.02
C SER A 74 -2.05 1.97 -4.47
N GLY A 75 -0.82 2.50 -4.42
CA GLY A 75 -0.49 3.83 -4.94
C GLY A 75 -0.82 3.97 -6.43
N ILE A 76 -0.49 2.96 -7.24
CA ILE A 76 -0.86 2.91 -8.66
C ILE A 76 -2.39 2.89 -8.81
N ALA A 77 -3.10 2.06 -8.03
CA ALA A 77 -4.56 1.99 -8.07
C ALA A 77 -5.21 3.35 -7.73
N VAL A 78 -4.67 4.08 -6.75
CA VAL A 78 -5.10 5.45 -6.39
C VAL A 78 -4.89 6.43 -7.56
N ILE A 79 -3.74 6.35 -8.24
CA ILE A 79 -3.46 7.18 -9.43
C ILE A 79 -4.45 6.86 -10.55
N VAL A 80 -4.73 5.58 -10.81
CA VAL A 80 -5.71 5.17 -11.83
C VAL A 80 -7.11 5.67 -11.44
N LEU A 81 -7.49 5.60 -10.16
CA LEU A 81 -8.76 6.13 -9.67
C LEU A 81 -8.90 7.63 -9.86
N SER A 82 -7.80 8.39 -9.77
CA SER A 82 -7.83 9.83 -10.06
C SER A 82 -8.27 10.13 -11.51
N ARG A 83 -7.94 9.25 -12.47
CA ARG A 83 -8.37 9.39 -13.86
C ARG A 83 -9.78 8.83 -14.09
N TYR A 84 -10.08 7.69 -13.48
CA TYR A 84 -11.35 6.98 -13.64
C TYR A 84 -12.27 7.09 -12.41
N LEU A 85 -12.41 8.30 -11.87
CA LEU A 85 -13.26 8.62 -10.71
C LEU A 85 -14.69 8.04 -10.75
N PRO A 86 -15.42 7.97 -11.89
CA PRO A 86 -16.78 7.45 -11.90
C PRO A 86 -16.87 5.92 -11.76
N SER A 87 -15.76 5.18 -11.92
CA SER A 87 -15.78 3.72 -11.86
C SER A 87 -15.97 3.20 -10.43
N ILE A 88 -17.11 2.53 -10.19
CA ILE A 88 -17.46 1.92 -8.91
C ILE A 88 -16.51 0.78 -8.49
N PRO A 89 -16.16 -0.19 -9.36
CA PRO A 89 -15.29 -1.30 -8.93
C PRO A 89 -13.92 -0.79 -8.48
N LEU A 90 -13.36 0.21 -9.17
CA LEU A 90 -12.06 0.77 -8.82
C LEU A 90 -12.06 1.48 -7.46
N ARG A 91 -13.18 2.11 -7.07
CA ARG A 91 -13.32 2.70 -5.72
C ARG A 91 -13.26 1.63 -4.64
N TRP A 92 -13.96 0.51 -4.83
CA TRP A 92 -13.89 -0.63 -3.90
C TRP A 92 -12.48 -1.24 -3.86
N THR A 93 -11.84 -1.39 -5.02
CA THR A 93 -10.46 -1.87 -5.11
C THR A 93 -9.49 -0.97 -4.35
N VAL A 94 -9.56 0.36 -4.56
CA VAL A 94 -8.69 1.31 -3.86
C VAL A 94 -8.99 1.36 -2.36
N PHE A 95 -10.26 1.31 -1.96
CA PHE A 95 -10.64 1.28 -0.55
C PHE A 95 -10.10 0.02 0.14
N SER A 96 -10.36 -1.16 -0.44
CA SER A 96 -9.90 -2.45 0.10
C SER A 96 -8.37 -2.53 0.15
N SER A 97 -7.68 -2.18 -0.94
CA SER A 97 -6.21 -2.18 -0.99
C SER A 97 -5.60 -1.15 -0.05
N SER A 98 -6.19 0.04 0.13
CA SER A 98 -5.71 1.03 1.09
C SER A 98 -5.85 0.55 2.54
N VAL A 99 -6.95 -0.12 2.89
CA VAL A 99 -7.12 -0.72 4.22
C VAL A 99 -6.12 -1.85 4.43
N ALA A 100 -5.92 -2.72 3.44
CA ALA A 100 -4.91 -3.77 3.49
C ALA A 100 -3.49 -3.21 3.67
N CYS A 101 -3.12 -2.16 2.92
CA CYS A 101 -1.85 -1.45 3.10
C CYS A 101 -1.69 -0.92 4.52
N ALA A 102 -2.72 -0.25 5.06
CA ALA A 102 -2.64 0.36 6.38
C ALA A 102 -2.41 -0.68 7.47
N LEU A 103 -3.14 -1.80 7.41
CA LEU A 103 -3.00 -2.91 8.35
C LEU A 103 -1.64 -3.58 8.21
N LEU A 104 -1.21 -3.89 6.99
CA LEU A 104 0.05 -4.59 6.73
C LEU A 104 1.27 -3.72 7.09
N SER A 105 1.21 -2.42 6.83
CA SER A 105 2.26 -1.47 7.24
C SER A 105 2.30 -1.32 8.76
N LEU A 106 1.14 -1.33 9.42
CA LEU A 106 1.07 -1.27 10.88
C LEU A 106 1.61 -2.55 11.53
N THR A 107 1.26 -3.73 11.00
CA THR A 107 1.82 -5.00 11.51
C THR A 107 3.32 -5.08 11.27
N CYS A 108 3.82 -4.59 10.13
CA CYS A 108 5.25 -4.47 9.88
C CYS A 108 5.93 -3.52 10.87
N ALA A 109 5.34 -2.35 11.13
CA ALA A 109 5.85 -1.39 12.12
C ALA A 109 5.92 -2.00 13.53
N LEU A 110 4.88 -2.71 13.97
CA LEU A 110 4.87 -3.41 15.25
C LEU A 110 5.93 -4.53 15.30
N GLY A 111 6.09 -5.27 14.20
CA GLY A 111 7.12 -6.30 14.07
C GLY A 111 8.54 -5.73 14.16
N LEU A 112 8.82 -4.64 13.44
CA LEU A 112 10.10 -3.92 13.49
C LEU A 112 10.35 -3.33 14.89
N LEU A 113 9.33 -2.75 15.52
CA LEU A 113 9.44 -2.20 16.87
C LEU A 113 9.74 -3.30 17.88
N ALA A 114 9.08 -4.46 17.78
CA ALA A 114 9.35 -5.63 18.62
C ALA A 114 10.77 -6.15 18.39
N SER A 115 11.23 -6.21 17.12
CA SER A 115 12.61 -6.58 16.78
C SER A 115 13.63 -5.63 17.39
N ILE A 116 13.42 -4.32 17.28
CA ILE A 116 14.28 -3.29 17.90
C ILE A 116 14.28 -3.43 19.43
N ALA A 117 13.11 -3.60 20.04
CA ALA A 117 12.97 -3.71 21.50
C ALA A 117 13.67 -4.96 22.06
N VAL A 118 13.48 -6.12 21.42
CA VAL A 118 14.16 -7.37 21.79
C VAL A 118 15.68 -7.23 21.63
N THR A 119 16.13 -6.57 20.56
CA THR A 119 17.55 -6.29 20.34
C THR A 119 18.16 -5.43 21.45
N PHE A 120 17.46 -4.38 21.92
CA PHE A 120 17.92 -3.60 23.07
C PHE A 120 17.85 -4.39 24.39
N ALA A 121 16.78 -5.15 24.63
CA ALA A 121 16.61 -5.94 25.85
C ALA A 121 17.66 -7.04 25.99
N THR A 122 18.14 -7.59 24.88
CA THR A 122 19.20 -8.61 24.83
C THR A 122 20.61 -8.02 24.72
N GLN A 123 20.78 -6.70 24.86
CA GLN A 123 22.05 -5.98 24.65
C GLN A 123 22.74 -6.30 23.31
N GLY A 124 21.98 -6.67 22.28
CA GLY A 124 22.50 -7.06 20.97
C GLY A 124 23.09 -8.49 20.89
N GLN A 125 23.10 -9.27 21.99
CA GLN A 125 23.67 -10.62 22.03
C GLN A 125 23.07 -11.57 20.98
N ALA A 126 21.76 -11.44 20.68
CA ALA A 126 21.09 -12.26 19.67
C ALA A 126 21.50 -11.93 18.21
N LEU A 127 22.02 -10.72 17.94
CA LEU A 127 22.58 -10.36 16.62
C LEU A 127 24.07 -10.69 16.52
N LEU A 128 24.76 -10.89 17.66
CA LEU A 128 26.18 -11.23 17.74
C LEU A 128 26.46 -12.73 17.96
N ALA A 129 25.45 -13.61 17.96
CA ALA A 129 25.64 -15.06 18.17
C ALA A 129 26.56 -15.77 17.15
N ALA A 130 26.96 -15.08 16.07
CA ALA A 130 28.01 -15.54 15.14
C ALA A 130 29.44 -15.38 15.71
N CYS A 131 29.63 -14.60 16.77
CA CYS A 131 30.83 -14.59 17.59
C CYS A 131 30.57 -15.51 18.78
N THR A 132 31.33 -16.59 18.92
CA THR A 132 31.26 -17.45 20.11
C THR A 132 31.64 -16.65 21.35
N PHE A 133 30.63 -16.20 22.11
CA PHE A 133 30.80 -15.60 23.44
C PHE A 133 31.21 -16.69 24.44
N GLY A 134 32.47 -17.08 24.41
CA GLY A 134 33.14 -17.75 25.52
C GLY A 134 33.69 -16.71 26.48
N ASP A 135 33.02 -16.53 27.60
CA ASP A 135 33.42 -15.79 28.81
C ASP A 135 33.52 -14.24 28.76
N PRO A 136 32.97 -13.55 29.77
CA PRO A 136 32.99 -12.08 29.87
C PRO A 136 34.38 -11.49 30.20
N GLU A 137 35.38 -12.30 30.56
CA GLU A 137 36.77 -11.84 30.76
C GLU A 137 37.61 -11.80 29.47
N LEU A 138 37.12 -12.40 28.36
CA LEU A 138 37.85 -12.45 27.08
C LEU A 138 37.42 -11.33 26.10
N LEU A 139 36.61 -10.38 26.57
CA LEU A 139 36.13 -9.20 25.83
C LEU A 139 37.26 -8.29 25.34
N ALA A 140 38.48 -8.44 25.86
CA ALA A 140 39.66 -7.70 25.44
C ALA A 140 40.58 -8.47 24.47
N LEU A 141 40.32 -9.77 24.21
CA LEU A 141 41.29 -10.69 23.59
C LEU A 141 40.73 -11.57 22.46
N ALA A 142 39.70 -11.13 21.72
CA ALA A 142 39.24 -11.80 20.51
C ALA A 142 39.66 -10.99 19.25
N PRO A 143 40.83 -11.26 18.63
CA PRO A 143 41.35 -10.47 17.52
C PRO A 143 40.85 -10.93 16.13
N ASP A 144 40.11 -12.03 16.02
CA ASP A 144 39.82 -12.66 14.73
C ASP A 144 38.31 -12.74 14.42
N CYS A 145 37.69 -11.58 14.30
CA CYS A 145 36.52 -11.43 13.43
C CYS A 145 36.91 -10.54 12.24
N PRO A 146 36.78 -11.03 10.99
CA PRO A 146 37.19 -10.28 9.80
C PRO A 146 36.35 -9.02 9.54
N PHE A 147 35.29 -8.79 10.32
CA PHE A 147 34.42 -7.63 10.26
C PHE A 147 34.15 -7.11 11.67
N ASP A 148 34.30 -5.79 11.88
CA ASP A 148 33.95 -5.11 13.12
C ASP A 148 32.42 -5.20 13.38
N PRO A 149 31.97 -5.97 14.39
CA PRO A 149 30.55 -6.24 14.62
C PRO A 149 29.76 -4.98 15.03
N THR A 150 30.42 -4.02 15.66
CA THR A 150 29.78 -2.80 16.20
C THR A 150 29.20 -1.91 15.10
N ARG A 151 29.87 -1.87 13.93
CA ARG A 151 29.49 -1.03 12.79
C ARG A 151 28.30 -1.60 12.01
N ILE A 152 28.26 -2.93 11.85
CA ILE A 152 27.19 -3.64 11.12
C ILE A 152 25.88 -3.63 11.95
N TYR A 153 26.01 -3.79 13.26
CA TYR A 153 24.89 -3.68 14.20
C TYR A 153 24.23 -2.29 14.16
N SER A 154 25.04 -1.22 14.29
CA SER A 154 24.54 0.16 14.23
C SER A 154 23.85 0.47 12.90
N SER A 155 24.43 0.02 11.79
CA SER A 155 23.85 0.23 10.45
C SER A 155 22.51 -0.49 10.26
N SER A 156 22.39 -1.73 10.76
CA SER A 156 21.16 -2.52 10.65
C SER A 156 20.03 -1.96 11.52
N LEU A 157 20.37 -1.52 12.74
CA LEU A 157 19.41 -0.88 13.65
C LEU A 157 18.93 0.46 13.08
N CYS A 158 19.82 1.26 12.47
CA CYS A 158 19.43 2.46 11.74
C CYS A 158 18.48 2.15 10.57
N LEU A 159 18.75 1.10 9.78
CA LEU A 159 17.86 0.68 8.70
C LEU A 159 16.48 0.24 9.22
N TRP A 160 16.42 -0.49 10.33
CA TRP A 160 15.14 -0.83 10.98
C TRP A 160 14.39 0.40 11.47
N GLY A 161 15.10 1.38 12.05
CA GLY A 161 14.50 2.66 12.46
C GLY A 161 13.95 3.46 11.29
N ILE A 162 14.69 3.52 10.17
CA ILE A 162 14.24 4.19 8.94
C ILE A 162 13.04 3.46 8.33
N SER A 163 13.09 2.12 8.22
CA SER A 163 11.96 1.31 7.75
C SER A 163 10.73 1.48 8.64
N LEU A 164 10.90 1.54 9.96
CA LEU A 164 9.80 1.80 10.89
C LEU A 164 9.12 3.14 10.60
N LEU A 165 9.90 4.20 10.38
CA LEU A 165 9.38 5.52 10.02
C LEU A 165 8.61 5.47 8.69
N PHE A 166 9.14 4.77 7.69
CA PHE A 166 8.43 4.61 6.41
C PHE A 166 7.13 3.82 6.56
N CYS A 167 7.11 2.69 7.29
CA CYS A 167 5.88 1.94 7.54
C CYS A 167 4.79 2.78 8.22
N MET A 168 5.17 3.64 9.18
CA MET A 168 4.23 4.56 9.82
C MET A 168 3.69 5.61 8.84
N ALA A 169 4.56 6.17 7.99
CA ALA A 169 4.15 7.12 6.95
C ALA A 169 3.24 6.44 5.91
N GLU A 170 3.56 5.22 5.47
CA GLU A 170 2.76 4.42 4.53
C GLU A 170 1.37 4.18 5.09
N SER A 171 1.28 3.74 6.34
CA SER A 171 0.01 3.54 7.03
C SER A 171 -0.80 4.84 7.08
N GLY A 172 -0.16 5.98 7.43
CA GLY A 172 -0.83 7.28 7.46
C GLY A 172 -1.40 7.71 6.10
N PHE A 173 -0.62 7.57 5.02
CA PHE A 173 -1.08 7.88 3.66
C PHE A 173 -2.14 6.90 3.16
N ALA A 174 -2.04 5.62 3.50
CA ALA A 174 -3.02 4.59 3.17
C ALA A 174 -4.35 4.79 3.91
N VAL A 175 -4.32 5.18 5.19
CA VAL A 175 -5.53 5.59 5.92
C VAL A 175 -6.15 6.81 5.25
N ARG A 176 -5.33 7.79 4.85
CA ARG A 176 -5.84 8.99 4.17
C ARG A 176 -6.48 8.67 2.82
N SER A 177 -5.89 7.77 2.02
CA SER A 177 -6.50 7.33 0.75
C SER A 177 -7.79 6.54 0.99
N ALA A 178 -7.84 5.69 2.02
CA ALA A 178 -9.05 4.98 2.41
C ALA A 178 -10.17 5.95 2.83
N GLN A 179 -9.86 6.97 3.64
CA GLN A 179 -10.82 8.01 4.04
C GLN A 179 -11.38 8.76 2.83
N ILE A 180 -10.52 9.21 1.91
CA ILE A 180 -10.98 9.94 0.71
C ILE A 180 -11.85 9.04 -0.17
N THR A 181 -11.48 7.77 -0.33
CA THR A 181 -12.22 6.81 -1.14
C THR A 181 -13.56 6.46 -0.49
N TYR A 182 -13.59 6.31 0.84
CA TYR A 182 -14.81 6.12 1.62
C TYR A 182 -15.79 7.28 1.43
N GLN A 183 -15.31 8.53 1.49
CA GLN A 183 -16.13 9.71 1.18
C GLN A 183 -16.67 9.63 -0.26
N LEU A 184 -15.87 9.21 -1.24
CA LEU A 184 -16.36 9.02 -2.62
C LEU A 184 -17.42 7.91 -2.73
N LEU A 185 -17.35 6.87 -1.89
CA LEU A 185 -18.32 5.77 -1.80
C LEU A 185 -19.64 6.23 -1.14
N GLU A 186 -19.60 6.96 -0.03
CA GLU A 186 -20.78 7.49 0.69
C GLU A 186 -21.60 8.48 -0.13
N LEU A 187 -20.99 9.17 -1.10
CA LEU A 187 -21.67 10.14 -1.95
C LEU A 187 -22.42 9.53 -3.13
N ARG A 188 -22.18 8.24 -3.42
CA ARG A 188 -22.73 7.52 -4.57
C ARG A 188 -23.54 6.24 -4.29
N PRO A 189 -23.92 5.82 -3.06
CA PRO A 189 -24.75 4.63 -2.87
C PRO A 189 -26.10 4.75 -3.58
N TRP A 190 -26.54 5.99 -3.86
CA TRP A 190 -27.87 6.30 -4.41
C TRP A 190 -27.95 6.46 -5.93
N LEU A 191 -26.84 6.42 -6.69
CA LEU A 191 -26.86 6.55 -8.15
C LEU A 191 -26.71 5.21 -8.90
N GLY A 192 -26.78 4.08 -8.18
CA GLY A 192 -26.60 2.74 -8.72
C GLY A 192 -27.85 2.03 -9.25
N LYS A 193 -29.05 2.64 -9.22
CA LYS A 193 -30.30 1.98 -9.65
C LYS A 193 -30.72 2.24 -11.11
N SER A 194 -29.91 2.92 -11.94
CA SER A 194 -30.35 3.30 -13.30
C SER A 194 -29.32 3.00 -14.40
N SER A 195 -28.84 1.75 -14.48
CA SER A 195 -28.01 1.32 -15.63
C SER A 195 -28.22 -0.14 -16.01
N HIS A 196 -29.46 -0.65 -15.90
CA HIS A 196 -29.86 -1.93 -16.51
C HIS A 196 -30.73 -1.76 -17.77
N HIS A 197 -30.72 -0.57 -18.40
CA HIS A 197 -31.37 -0.35 -19.69
C HIS A 197 -30.36 0.20 -20.71
N MET A 198 -29.47 -0.66 -21.20
CA MET A 198 -28.92 -0.56 -22.57
C MET A 198 -28.03 -1.77 -22.83
N MET A 199 -28.66 -2.90 -23.15
CA MET A 199 -28.12 -3.87 -24.08
C MET A 199 -29.30 -4.64 -24.69
N ARG A 200 -30.06 -3.96 -25.56
CA ARG A 200 -30.85 -4.63 -26.59
C ARG A 200 -30.05 -4.50 -27.87
N GLU A 201 -29.15 -5.45 -28.07
CA GLU A 201 -28.47 -5.63 -29.35
C GLU A 201 -29.54 -6.13 -30.34
N SER A 202 -29.80 -5.29 -31.33
CA SER A 202 -30.67 -5.59 -32.47
C SER A 202 -29.89 -6.45 -33.48
N PRO A 203 -30.53 -7.46 -34.07
CA PRO A 203 -30.23 -7.85 -35.44
C PRO A 203 -31.42 -7.46 -36.35
N GLU A 204 -31.20 -6.52 -37.27
CA GLU A 204 -32.01 -6.35 -38.49
C GLU A 204 -31.72 -7.49 -39.49
N PRO A 205 -32.36 -7.60 -40.68
CA PRO A 205 -33.64 -7.04 -41.18
C PRO A 205 -34.56 -8.13 -41.80
N VAL A 206 -35.88 -7.90 -41.90
CA VAL A 206 -36.74 -8.56 -42.90
C VAL A 206 -37.79 -7.55 -43.38
N GLU A 207 -37.81 -7.35 -44.69
CA GLU A 207 -38.83 -6.63 -45.48
C GLU A 207 -40.22 -7.24 -45.25
N ASP A 208 -41.29 -6.42 -45.27
CA ASP A 208 -42.44 -6.52 -46.20
C ASP A 208 -43.64 -5.66 -45.75
N HIS A 209 -44.16 -4.86 -46.68
CA HIS A 209 -45.54 -4.40 -46.87
C HIS A 209 -46.27 -3.44 -45.89
N ASP A 210 -46.55 -2.25 -46.46
CA ASP A 210 -47.87 -1.64 -46.69
C ASP A 210 -48.65 -0.79 -45.66
N LEU A 211 -48.84 0.47 -46.10
CA LEU A 211 -50.10 1.24 -46.21
C LEU A 211 -50.65 2.09 -45.03
N GLN A 212 -50.90 3.37 -45.39
CA GLN A 212 -51.98 4.28 -44.96
C GLN A 212 -52.05 4.68 -43.48
N SER A 213 -51.81 5.96 -43.14
CA SER A 213 -52.79 7.07 -43.12
C SER A 213 -52.30 8.01 -41.99
N CYS A 214 -52.54 9.31 -41.86
CA CYS A 214 -53.29 10.32 -42.57
C CYS A 214 -52.73 11.70 -42.12
N THR A 215 -52.57 12.59 -43.08
CA THR A 215 -52.77 14.05 -43.09
C THR A 215 -53.12 14.86 -41.82
N SER A 216 -52.51 16.06 -41.76
CA SER A 216 -53.05 17.36 -41.30
C SER A 216 -53.15 17.57 -39.78
N SER A 217 -52.53 18.57 -39.15
CA SER A 217 -52.78 20.02 -39.33
C SER A 217 -51.84 20.78 -38.38
N GLY A 218 -51.09 21.81 -38.83
CA GLY A 218 -51.43 23.22 -38.61
C GLY A 218 -50.64 23.86 -37.44
N LEU A 219 -49.54 24.58 -37.74
CA LEU A 219 -49.39 26.04 -37.56
C LEU A 219 -49.19 26.47 -36.09
N MET A 220 -47.96 26.66 -35.59
CA MET A 220 -47.12 27.86 -35.72
C MET A 220 -47.90 29.16 -35.46
N ASN A 221 -47.67 29.81 -34.31
CA ASN A 221 -47.70 31.27 -34.17
C ASN A 221 -47.01 31.70 -32.87
N LEU A 222 -46.19 32.75 -33.06
CA LEU A 222 -45.63 33.76 -32.15
C LEU A 222 -46.11 33.78 -30.69
#